data_AF-A0A8T7AKW7-F1
#
_entry.id   AF-A0A8T7AKW7-F1
#
_cell.length_a   1.000
_cell.length_b   1.000
_cell.length_c   1.000
_cell.angle_alpha   90.00
_cell.angle_beta   90.00
_cell.angle_gamma   90.00
#
_symmetry.space_group_name_H-M   'P 1'
#
loop_
_entity.id
_entity.type
_entity.pdbx_description
1 polymer ?
#
loop_
_entity_poly.entity_id
_entity_poly.type
_entity_poly.pdbx_seq_one_letter_code
_entity_poly.pdbx_strand_id
1 'polypeptide(L)'
;MFTRRKVLQTGLATAIAASVPGQRFIQAAYGSPLAVGLSDPALQPKFVEPVPNALDPRFIYEPVKQGAMAGKFNLSAREALQQTGLINQRNGRRLNTPVFGYGYDDERGVTWPGRTFQVRSDEPTIVRWNNHLGRQHPLPVDTSLHWAYSLHGYEQYSIRRNGVPIVTHLHGGHSAFEFDGNPEFFWSPDYQIFGPQWQGNLLKDFEYLNDQPAGSLWYHDHALGITRLNVYAGMAGFYFVRDDVDTGDASNPLGLPAFPYELAFAIQDRMFTDRGDLFYSAFPGDPFYDDFITGEGVI
;
A
#
# COMPACT_ATOMS: atom_id res chain seq x y z
N MET A 1 16.40 -45.51 16.64
CA MET A 1 16.27 -44.05 16.81
C MET A 1 16.76 -43.36 15.54
N PHE A 2 15.88 -42.73 14.79
CA PHE A 2 16.23 -41.92 13.62
C PHE A 2 16.66 -40.53 14.08
N THR A 3 17.85 -40.07 13.68
CA THR A 3 18.31 -38.71 13.98
C THR A 3 17.81 -37.74 12.90
N ARG A 4 17.53 -36.48 13.27
CA ARG A 4 17.06 -35.41 12.36
C ARG A 4 17.91 -35.29 11.09
N ARG A 5 19.22 -35.59 11.18
CA ARG A 5 20.17 -35.57 10.05
C ARG A 5 19.93 -36.68 9.01
N LYS A 6 19.47 -37.87 9.43
CA LYS A 6 19.11 -38.96 8.51
C LYS A 6 17.80 -38.69 7.76
N VAL A 7 16.84 -38.01 8.40
CA VAL A 7 15.57 -37.63 7.74
C VAL A 7 15.82 -36.63 6.61
N LEU A 8 16.69 -35.63 6.82
CA LEU A 8 17.06 -34.64 5.78
C LEU A 8 17.85 -35.25 4.62
N GLN A 9 18.80 -36.16 4.88
CA GLN A 9 19.54 -36.84 3.81
C GLN A 9 18.66 -37.79 3.00
N THR A 10 17.70 -38.46 3.65
CA THR A 10 16.76 -39.33 2.94
C THR A 10 15.77 -38.50 2.12
N GLY A 11 15.29 -37.36 2.64
CA GLY A 11 14.41 -36.44 1.89
C GLY A 11 15.09 -35.79 0.67
N LEU A 12 16.39 -35.48 0.75
CA LEU A 12 17.15 -34.93 -0.37
C LEU A 12 17.33 -35.95 -1.50
N ALA A 13 17.50 -37.23 -1.17
CA ALA A 13 17.64 -38.30 -2.16
C ALA A 13 16.32 -38.57 -2.91
N THR A 14 15.16 -38.48 -2.23
CA THR A 14 13.85 -38.63 -2.87
C THR A 14 13.50 -37.45 -3.79
N ALA A 15 13.97 -36.24 -3.46
CA ALA A 15 13.74 -35.05 -4.30
C ALA A 15 14.53 -35.09 -5.63
N ILE A 16 15.72 -35.70 -5.64
CA ILE A 16 16.55 -35.82 -6.86
C ILE A 16 15.97 -36.86 -7.83
N ALA A 17 15.35 -37.93 -7.32
CA ALA A 17 14.76 -39.00 -8.15
C ALA A 17 13.46 -38.60 -8.88
N ALA A 18 12.85 -37.46 -8.55
CA ALA A 18 11.68 -36.93 -9.24
C ALA A 18 12.01 -35.99 -10.42
N SER A 19 13.31 -35.86 -10.78
CA SER A 19 13.75 -35.09 -11.96
C SER A 19 13.67 -35.91 -13.25
N VAL A 20 12.48 -36.44 -13.56
CA VAL A 20 12.14 -36.76 -14.95
C VAL A 20 12.07 -35.41 -15.69
N PRO A 21 12.62 -35.26 -16.91
CA PRO A 21 12.44 -34.06 -17.70
C PRO A 21 10.98 -34.04 -18.18
N GLY A 22 10.08 -33.67 -17.27
CA GLY A 22 8.72 -33.33 -17.59
C GLY A 22 8.81 -32.19 -18.59
N GLN A 23 8.29 -32.43 -19.79
CA GLN A 23 7.90 -31.39 -20.72
C GLN A 23 7.33 -30.23 -19.89
N ARG A 24 7.86 -29.03 -20.12
CA ARG A 24 7.32 -27.81 -19.51
C ARG A 24 5.87 -27.67 -19.95
N PHE A 25 4.96 -28.33 -19.24
CA PHE A 25 3.59 -27.91 -19.12
C PHE A 25 3.66 -26.62 -18.32
N ILE A 26 4.00 -25.52 -19.02
CA ILE A 26 3.45 -24.23 -18.65
C ILE A 26 1.95 -24.49 -18.75
N GLN A 27 1.30 -24.82 -17.64
CA GLN A 27 -0.13 -24.58 -17.56
C GLN A 27 -0.26 -23.09 -17.86
N ALA A 28 -0.73 -22.78 -19.06
CA ALA A 28 -1.18 -21.43 -19.35
C ALA A 28 -2.15 -21.11 -18.22
N ALA A 29 -1.81 -20.10 -17.41
CA ALA A 29 -2.75 -19.60 -16.42
C ALA A 29 -4.05 -19.31 -17.18
N TYR A 30 -5.14 -19.97 -16.79
CA TYR A 30 -6.46 -19.82 -17.38
C TYR A 30 -7.02 -18.46 -16.98
N GLY A 31 -6.46 -17.41 -17.54
CA GLY A 31 -6.98 -16.05 -17.46
C GLY A 31 -7.38 -15.61 -18.85
N SER A 32 -8.56 -15.03 -18.98
CA SER A 32 -8.96 -14.29 -20.17
C SER A 32 -9.08 -12.82 -19.78
N PRO A 33 -8.88 -11.88 -20.70
CA PRO A 33 -9.23 -10.49 -20.41
C PRO A 33 -10.71 -10.42 -20.08
N LEU A 34 -11.04 -9.77 -18.97
CA LEU A 34 -12.42 -9.69 -18.48
C LEU A 34 -13.28 -8.75 -19.34
N ALA A 35 -12.65 -7.82 -20.06
CA ALA A 35 -13.29 -6.91 -21.00
C ALA A 35 -12.29 -6.43 -22.06
N VAL A 36 -12.82 -5.90 -23.17
CA VAL A 36 -12.00 -5.25 -24.22
C VAL A 36 -11.25 -4.05 -23.63
N GLY A 37 -9.95 -3.94 -23.93
CA GLY A 37 -9.10 -2.86 -23.43
C GLY A 37 -8.47 -3.12 -22.06
N LEU A 38 -8.76 -4.26 -21.43
CA LEU A 38 -8.02 -4.74 -20.25
C LEU A 38 -6.83 -5.60 -20.64
N SER A 39 -5.80 -5.57 -19.79
CA SER A 39 -4.64 -6.46 -19.88
C SER A 39 -5.08 -7.90 -19.68
N ASP A 40 -4.75 -8.77 -20.65
CA ASP A 40 -4.90 -10.22 -20.51
C ASP A 40 -3.85 -10.82 -19.53
N PRO A 41 -4.26 -11.33 -18.35
CA PRO A 41 -3.33 -11.90 -17.37
C PRO A 41 -2.64 -13.20 -17.83
N ALA A 42 -3.19 -13.93 -18.82
CA ALA A 42 -2.52 -15.11 -19.36
C ALA A 42 -1.26 -14.74 -20.16
N LEU A 43 -1.29 -13.60 -20.85
CA LEU A 43 -0.19 -13.09 -21.68
C LEU A 43 0.88 -12.32 -20.90
N GLN A 44 0.61 -11.96 -19.64
CA GLN A 44 1.62 -11.33 -18.79
C GLN A 44 2.64 -12.37 -18.29
N PRO A 45 3.94 -12.02 -18.25
CA PRO A 45 4.98 -12.91 -17.77
C PRO A 45 4.82 -13.12 -16.27
N LYS A 46 4.85 -14.39 -15.85
CA LYS A 46 4.68 -14.79 -14.44
C LYS A 46 6.03 -15.21 -13.88
N PHE A 47 6.31 -14.79 -12.64
CA PHE A 47 7.51 -15.19 -11.88
C PHE A 47 8.84 -14.79 -12.57
N VAL A 48 8.87 -13.62 -13.22
CA VAL A 48 10.08 -13.11 -13.90
C VAL A 48 10.75 -11.95 -13.17
N GLU A 49 10.06 -11.29 -12.25
CA GLU A 49 10.59 -10.21 -11.43
C GLU A 49 10.90 -10.72 -10.01
N PRO A 50 11.99 -10.26 -9.38
CA PRO A 50 12.18 -10.46 -7.96
C PRO A 50 11.09 -9.72 -7.18
N VAL A 51 10.51 -10.38 -6.17
CA VAL A 51 9.54 -9.74 -5.28
C VAL A 51 10.29 -8.76 -4.37
N PRO A 52 9.89 -7.47 -4.30
CA PRO A 52 10.50 -6.52 -3.38
C PRO A 52 10.18 -6.92 -1.92
N ASN A 53 11.21 -6.93 -1.07
CA ASN A 53 11.04 -7.14 0.37
C ASN A 53 10.78 -5.80 1.06
N ALA A 54 9.60 -5.63 1.66
CA ALA A 54 9.28 -4.40 2.38
C ALA A 54 10.08 -4.22 3.70
N LEU A 55 10.74 -5.27 4.19
CA LEU A 55 11.68 -5.22 5.32
C LEU A 55 13.16 -5.13 4.90
N ASP A 56 13.46 -4.86 3.62
CA ASP A 56 14.85 -4.55 3.23
C ASP A 56 15.31 -3.28 3.98
N PRO A 57 16.47 -3.27 4.65
CA PRO A 57 16.95 -2.11 5.41
C PRO A 57 17.01 -0.81 4.61
N ARG A 58 17.18 -0.88 3.28
CA ARG A 58 17.20 0.29 2.38
C ARG A 58 15.81 0.84 2.08
N PHE A 59 14.77 0.09 2.40
CA PHE A 59 13.36 0.41 2.20
C PHE A 59 12.66 0.86 3.50
N ILE A 60 13.36 0.86 4.63
CA ILE A 60 12.84 1.40 5.89
C ILE A 60 12.91 2.94 5.85
N TYR A 61 11.93 3.61 6.44
CA TYR A 61 11.98 5.06 6.64
C TYR A 61 13.04 5.44 7.68
N GLU A 62 13.87 6.41 7.32
CA GLU A 62 14.69 7.19 8.25
C GLU A 62 13.97 8.48 8.67
N PRO A 63 14.06 8.89 9.96
CA PRO A 63 13.58 10.19 10.41
C PRO A 63 14.46 11.33 9.87
N VAL A 64 13.91 12.54 9.91
CA VAL A 64 14.62 13.76 9.54
C VAL A 64 15.80 13.98 10.49
N LYS A 65 16.98 14.27 9.93
CA LYS A 65 18.24 14.33 10.69
C LYS A 65 18.47 15.66 11.41
N GLN A 66 17.96 16.77 10.88
CA GLN A 66 18.25 18.13 11.36
C GLN A 66 17.06 19.08 11.18
N GLY A 67 17.07 20.19 11.93
CA GLY A 67 16.03 21.23 11.86
C GLY A 67 14.84 20.97 12.77
N ALA A 68 13.74 21.71 12.55
CA ALA A 68 12.57 21.68 13.43
C ALA A 68 11.84 20.32 13.50
N MET A 69 12.07 19.44 12.52
CA MET A 69 11.51 18.08 12.47
C MET A 69 12.56 17.02 12.83
N ALA A 70 13.73 17.38 13.37
CA ALA A 70 14.76 16.40 13.73
C ALA A 70 14.19 15.31 14.66
N GLY A 71 14.44 14.03 14.33
CA GLY A 71 13.90 12.87 15.04
C GLY A 71 12.46 12.51 14.68
N LYS A 72 11.81 13.25 13.76
CA LYS A 72 10.44 13.00 13.28
C LYS A 72 10.43 12.60 11.80
N PHE A 73 9.30 12.12 11.30
CA PHE A 73 9.12 11.81 9.89
C PHE A 73 8.36 12.95 9.19
N ASN A 74 8.84 13.36 8.02
CA ASN A 74 8.18 14.34 7.16
C ASN A 74 8.00 13.73 5.78
N LEU A 75 6.81 13.20 5.53
CA LEU A 75 6.48 12.37 4.39
C LEU A 75 5.38 13.03 3.56
N SER A 76 5.23 12.58 2.32
CA SER A 76 4.33 13.17 1.36
C SER A 76 3.60 12.14 0.53
N ALA A 77 2.33 12.43 0.26
CA ALA A 77 1.51 11.77 -0.75
C ALA A 77 1.73 12.46 -2.11
N ARG A 78 2.13 11.70 -3.14
CA ARG A 78 2.35 12.20 -4.51
C ARG A 78 1.94 11.15 -5.54
N GLU A 79 1.73 11.58 -6.78
CA GLU A 79 1.70 10.69 -7.93
C GLU A 79 3.10 10.16 -8.28
N ALA A 80 3.17 8.92 -8.72
CA ALA A 80 4.37 8.28 -9.24
C ALA A 80 4.05 7.39 -10.45
N LEU A 81 5.10 6.97 -11.15
CA LEU A 81 5.04 5.94 -12.19
C LEU A 81 5.80 4.72 -11.71
N GLN A 82 5.17 3.56 -11.74
CA GLN A 82 5.78 2.31 -11.29
C GLN A 82 5.76 1.24 -12.38
N GLN A 83 6.86 0.49 -12.49
CA GLN A 83 6.89 -0.72 -13.29
C GLN A 83 6.37 -1.88 -12.47
N THR A 84 5.20 -2.38 -12.84
CA THR A 84 4.45 -3.42 -12.14
C THR A 84 4.73 -4.82 -12.67
N GLY A 85 5.76 -4.96 -13.52
CA GLY A 85 6.04 -6.20 -14.27
C GLY A 85 5.18 -6.37 -15.53
N LEU A 86 4.22 -5.45 -15.78
CA LEU A 86 3.38 -5.50 -16.98
C LEU A 86 4.16 -5.19 -18.24
N ILE A 87 3.81 -5.91 -19.31
CA ILE A 87 4.26 -5.65 -20.67
C ILE A 87 3.08 -5.33 -21.58
N ASN A 88 3.34 -4.53 -22.61
CA ASN A 88 2.43 -4.34 -23.71
C ASN A 88 2.37 -5.64 -24.53
N GLN A 89 1.18 -6.22 -24.64
CA GLN A 89 0.99 -7.55 -25.24
C GLN A 89 1.26 -7.59 -26.75
N ARG A 90 1.29 -6.44 -27.42
CA ARG A 90 1.52 -6.34 -28.86
C ARG A 90 3.00 -6.24 -29.23
N ASN A 91 3.83 -5.66 -28.35
CA ASN A 91 5.24 -5.37 -28.67
C ASN A 91 6.25 -5.77 -27.58
N GLY A 92 5.80 -6.31 -26.44
CA GLY A 92 6.64 -6.80 -25.35
C GLY A 92 7.33 -5.72 -24.51
N ARG A 93 7.09 -4.43 -24.76
CA ARG A 93 7.72 -3.35 -23.99
C ARG A 93 7.10 -3.27 -22.59
N ARG A 94 7.92 -2.98 -21.58
CA ARG A 94 7.45 -2.69 -20.22
C ARG A 94 6.51 -1.50 -20.20
N LEU A 95 5.48 -1.60 -19.38
CA LEU A 95 4.51 -0.54 -19.13
C LEU A 95 4.80 0.12 -17.78
N ASN A 96 4.49 1.41 -17.69
CA ASN A 96 4.50 2.15 -16.44
C ASN A 96 3.04 2.34 -16.02
N THR A 97 2.76 2.10 -14.74
CA THR A 97 1.47 2.29 -14.12
C THR A 97 1.50 3.60 -13.31
N PRO A 98 0.63 4.58 -13.61
CA PRO A 98 0.38 5.70 -12.73
C PRO A 98 -0.21 5.23 -11.40
N VAL A 99 0.41 5.62 -10.30
CA VAL A 99 0.02 5.26 -8.93
C VAL A 99 0.11 6.48 -8.03
N PHE A 100 -0.51 6.41 -6.88
CA PHE A 100 -0.19 7.25 -5.74
C PHE A 100 0.81 6.53 -4.83
N GLY A 101 1.61 7.29 -4.09
CA GLY A 101 2.52 6.72 -3.11
C GLY A 101 2.79 7.66 -1.95
N TYR A 102 3.23 7.06 -0.85
CA TYR A 102 3.82 7.78 0.28
C TYR A 102 5.35 7.72 0.18
N GLY A 103 6.02 8.80 0.56
CA GLY A 103 7.48 8.81 0.70
C GLY A 103 8.06 10.18 0.95
N TYR A 104 9.29 10.39 0.50
CA TYR A 104 10.05 11.61 0.77
C TYR A 104 9.81 12.68 -0.29
N ASP A 105 9.89 13.95 0.11
CA ASP A 105 9.95 15.12 -0.79
C ASP A 105 11.36 15.40 -1.34
N ASP A 106 12.21 14.38 -1.39
CA ASP A 106 13.57 14.45 -1.94
C ASP A 106 13.80 13.39 -3.03
N GLU A 107 15.05 13.19 -3.43
CA GLU A 107 15.46 12.24 -4.47
C GLU A 107 15.05 10.79 -4.21
N ARG A 108 14.72 10.42 -2.96
CA ARG A 108 14.20 9.08 -2.63
C ARG A 108 12.76 8.88 -3.10
N GLY A 109 12.02 9.97 -3.28
CA GLY A 109 10.66 10.00 -3.82
C GLY A 109 9.61 9.22 -3.01
N VAL A 110 8.45 9.05 -3.64
CA VAL A 110 7.35 8.21 -3.14
C VAL A 110 7.37 6.83 -3.79
N THR A 111 6.87 5.83 -3.07
CA THR A 111 6.82 4.45 -3.55
C THR A 111 5.44 3.84 -3.33
N TRP A 112 5.13 2.81 -4.12
CA TRP A 112 4.01 1.91 -3.87
C TRP A 112 4.51 0.44 -3.80
N PRO A 113 4.22 -0.31 -2.71
CA PRO A 113 3.77 0.19 -1.42
C PRO A 113 4.67 1.31 -0.88
N GLY A 114 4.14 2.11 0.04
CA GLY A 114 4.97 3.05 0.79
C GLY A 114 6.06 2.31 1.57
N ARG A 115 7.18 2.99 1.83
CA ARG A 115 8.27 2.46 2.64
C ARG A 115 7.80 2.01 4.02
N THR A 116 8.57 1.16 4.65
CA THR A 116 8.17 0.55 5.93
C THR A 116 8.64 1.40 7.10
N PHE A 117 7.76 1.61 8.08
CA PHE A 117 8.21 2.04 9.41
C PHE A 117 8.68 0.83 10.20
N GLN A 118 9.78 1.00 10.91
CA GLN A 118 10.21 0.08 11.94
C GLN A 118 10.52 0.90 13.19
N VAL A 119 9.66 0.78 14.20
CA VAL A 119 9.70 1.58 15.43
C VAL A 119 9.84 0.66 16.64
N ARG A 120 10.14 1.23 17.81
CA ARG A 120 10.13 0.47 19.07
C ARG A 120 8.84 0.69 19.84
N SER A 121 8.43 -0.32 20.57
CA SER A 121 7.36 -0.26 21.57
C SER A 121 7.74 0.76 22.65
N ASP A 122 6.74 1.49 23.14
CA ASP A 122 6.86 2.59 24.11
C ASP A 122 7.75 3.77 23.67
N GLU A 123 8.09 3.87 22.38
CA GLU A 123 8.79 5.01 21.78
C GLU A 123 7.86 5.78 20.83
N PRO A 124 7.33 6.96 21.25
CA PRO A 124 6.44 7.74 20.41
C PRO A 124 7.10 8.19 19.11
N THR A 125 6.36 8.05 18.01
CA THR A 125 6.77 8.49 16.68
C THR A 125 5.87 9.60 16.20
N ILE A 126 6.48 10.67 15.67
CA ILE A 126 5.74 11.78 15.06
C ILE A 126 5.91 11.73 13.55
N VAL A 127 4.80 11.71 12.82
CA VAL A 127 4.76 11.71 11.36
C VAL A 127 3.97 12.90 10.84
N ARG A 128 4.58 13.71 9.99
CA ARG A 128 3.87 14.70 9.18
C ARG A 128 3.54 14.10 7.82
N TRP A 129 2.26 14.08 7.49
CA TRP A 129 1.72 13.60 6.22
C TRP A 129 1.33 14.78 5.32
N ASN A 130 2.23 15.21 4.44
CA ASN A 130 1.91 16.26 3.48
C ASN A 130 1.13 15.68 2.29
N ASN A 131 0.23 16.49 1.75
CA ASN A 131 -0.54 16.14 0.57
C ASN A 131 -0.09 17.01 -0.60
N HIS A 132 0.51 16.38 -1.61
CA HIS A 132 0.92 17.01 -2.87
C HIS A 132 0.25 16.34 -4.08
N LEU A 133 -0.86 15.61 -3.86
CA LEU A 133 -1.61 14.98 -4.94
C LEU A 133 -2.28 16.04 -5.85
N GLY A 134 -2.50 15.68 -7.10
CA GLY A 134 -3.02 16.57 -8.12
C GLY A 134 -4.53 16.80 -8.06
N ARG A 135 -4.99 17.50 -9.10
CA ARG A 135 -6.39 17.90 -9.32
C ARG A 135 -7.19 16.88 -10.16
N GLN A 136 -6.70 15.65 -10.23
CA GLN A 136 -7.35 14.55 -10.92
C GLN A 136 -7.09 13.27 -10.13
N HIS A 137 -8.16 12.51 -9.88
CA HIS A 137 -8.02 11.15 -9.36
C HIS A 137 -7.82 10.18 -10.54
N PRO A 138 -6.88 9.22 -10.47
CA PRO A 138 -6.62 8.27 -11.57
C PRO A 138 -7.77 7.26 -11.78
N LEU A 139 -8.59 7.06 -10.75
CA LEU A 139 -9.75 6.16 -10.75
C LEU A 139 -11.07 6.96 -10.71
N PRO A 140 -12.19 6.36 -11.18
CA PRO A 140 -13.50 7.02 -11.15
C PRO A 140 -13.98 7.32 -9.72
N VAL A 141 -14.25 8.59 -9.43
CA VAL A 141 -14.85 9.02 -8.16
C VAL A 141 -16.36 9.18 -8.36
N ASP A 142 -17.14 8.39 -7.65
CA ASP A 142 -18.59 8.56 -7.61
C ASP A 142 -18.96 9.69 -6.64
N THR A 143 -19.37 10.82 -7.21
CA THR A 143 -19.73 12.02 -6.44
C THR A 143 -21.17 12.00 -5.92
N SER A 144 -21.96 10.96 -6.23
CA SER A 144 -23.31 10.78 -5.70
C SER A 144 -23.31 10.11 -4.32
N LEU A 145 -22.22 9.42 -3.96
CA LEU A 145 -22.01 8.86 -2.63
C LEU A 145 -21.73 9.94 -1.59
N HIS A 146 -21.82 9.56 -0.32
CA HIS A 146 -21.30 10.37 0.77
C HIS A 146 -19.76 10.31 0.77
N TRP A 147 -19.10 11.44 0.50
CA TRP A 147 -17.65 11.57 0.41
C TRP A 147 -17.17 12.97 0.84
N ALA A 148 -15.84 13.15 0.92
CA ALA A 148 -15.19 14.35 1.44
C ALA A 148 -15.78 15.69 0.96
N TYR A 149 -16.09 15.85 -0.34
CA TYR A 149 -16.66 17.10 -0.89
C TYR A 149 -18.18 17.04 -1.13
N SER A 150 -18.89 16.04 -0.61
CA SER A 150 -20.36 16.04 -0.56
C SER A 150 -20.92 16.39 0.82
N LEU A 151 -20.05 16.74 1.77
CA LEU A 151 -20.45 17.17 3.11
C LEU A 151 -21.23 18.49 3.04
N HIS A 152 -22.12 18.71 4.01
CA HIS A 152 -22.85 19.98 4.11
C HIS A 152 -21.88 21.15 4.27
N GLY A 153 -21.97 22.16 3.39
CA GLY A 153 -21.06 23.31 3.36
C GLY A 153 -19.78 23.12 2.54
N TYR A 154 -19.63 21.97 1.86
CA TYR A 154 -18.47 21.63 1.02
C TYR A 154 -18.81 21.64 -0.48
N GLU A 155 -20.03 22.06 -0.86
CA GLU A 155 -20.57 21.95 -2.22
C GLU A 155 -19.78 22.78 -3.26
N GLN A 156 -19.00 23.77 -2.81
CA GLN A 156 -18.10 24.57 -3.63
C GLN A 156 -16.79 23.86 -4.01
N TYR A 157 -16.44 22.78 -3.30
CA TYR A 157 -15.18 22.05 -3.46
C TYR A 157 -15.31 20.90 -4.45
N SER A 158 -14.20 20.57 -5.09
CA SER A 158 -14.12 19.42 -6.00
C SER A 158 -12.66 19.02 -6.15
N ILE A 159 -12.38 17.78 -6.56
CA ILE A 159 -10.99 17.36 -6.85
C ILE A 159 -10.35 18.27 -7.92
N ARG A 160 -11.11 18.69 -8.93
CA ARG A 160 -10.60 19.61 -9.97
C ARG A 160 -10.14 20.95 -9.40
N ARG A 161 -10.84 21.48 -8.38
CA ARG A 161 -10.53 22.79 -7.79
C ARG A 161 -9.55 22.66 -6.63
N ASN A 162 -9.67 21.63 -5.80
CA ASN A 162 -9.02 21.56 -4.50
C ASN A 162 -8.03 20.41 -4.37
N GLY A 163 -8.03 19.45 -5.30
CA GLY A 163 -7.16 18.28 -5.28
C GLY A 163 -7.77 17.07 -4.58
N VAL A 164 -7.04 15.95 -4.57
CA VAL A 164 -7.47 14.71 -3.92
C VAL A 164 -7.26 14.80 -2.41
N PRO A 165 -8.31 14.73 -1.58
CA PRO A 165 -8.14 14.75 -0.13
C PRO A 165 -7.57 13.42 0.39
N ILE A 166 -6.81 13.50 1.48
CA ILE A 166 -6.24 12.34 2.18
C ILE A 166 -6.48 12.45 3.68
N VAL A 167 -6.41 11.32 4.38
CA VAL A 167 -6.11 11.23 5.81
C VAL A 167 -5.50 9.86 6.09
N THR A 168 -4.34 9.82 6.72
CA THR A 168 -3.66 8.55 6.98
C THR A 168 -4.13 7.93 8.29
N HIS A 169 -4.53 6.66 8.25
CA HIS A 169 -4.85 5.81 9.40
C HIS A 169 -3.71 4.81 9.63
N LEU A 170 -3.34 4.60 10.90
CA LEU A 170 -2.44 3.51 11.32
C LEU A 170 -3.27 2.32 11.81
N HIS A 171 -3.50 1.36 10.92
CA HIS A 171 -4.31 0.19 11.24
C HIS A 171 -3.59 -0.74 12.21
N GLY A 172 -4.26 -1.00 13.34
CA GLY A 172 -3.73 -1.77 14.46
C GLY A 172 -2.92 -0.94 15.46
N GLY A 173 -2.77 0.37 15.22
CA GLY A 173 -2.14 1.29 16.16
C GLY A 173 -3.08 1.69 17.30
N HIS A 174 -2.54 1.78 18.52
CA HIS A 174 -3.17 2.50 19.61
C HIS A 174 -2.80 3.98 19.50
N SER A 175 -3.78 4.81 19.13
CA SER A 175 -3.57 6.23 18.86
C SER A 175 -4.71 7.05 19.43
N ALA A 176 -4.42 8.29 19.82
CA ALA A 176 -5.47 9.25 20.16
C ALA A 176 -6.37 9.49 18.93
N PHE A 177 -7.66 9.79 19.14
CA PHE A 177 -8.63 9.89 18.05
C PHE A 177 -8.23 10.96 17.01
N GLU A 178 -7.50 11.97 17.46
CA GLU A 178 -6.89 13.03 16.66
C GLU A 178 -5.94 12.54 15.57
N PHE A 179 -5.22 11.45 15.84
CA PHE A 179 -4.15 10.91 15.00
C PHE A 179 -4.51 9.54 14.41
N ASP A 180 -5.69 9.02 14.73
CA ASP A 180 -6.17 7.72 14.25
C ASP A 180 -6.61 7.77 12.77
N GLY A 181 -6.80 8.95 12.20
CA GLY A 181 -7.17 9.07 10.78
C GLY A 181 -8.67 8.93 10.53
N ASN A 182 -9.47 9.55 11.39
CA ASN A 182 -10.92 9.64 11.21
C ASN A 182 -11.26 10.16 9.80
N PRO A 183 -12.22 9.54 9.07
CA PRO A 183 -12.56 9.92 7.70
C PRO A 183 -12.90 11.40 7.51
N GLU A 184 -13.51 12.06 8.50
CA GLU A 184 -13.91 13.48 8.45
C GLU A 184 -12.77 14.44 8.83
N PHE A 185 -11.56 13.91 9.09
CA PHE A 185 -10.34 14.68 9.38
C PHE A 185 -9.45 14.77 8.13
N PHE A 186 -10.02 14.58 6.93
CA PHE A 186 -9.27 14.69 5.69
C PHE A 186 -8.71 16.09 5.46
N TRP A 187 -7.64 16.19 4.67
CA TRP A 187 -7.18 17.45 4.10
C TRP A 187 -6.80 17.31 2.63
N SER A 188 -7.08 18.36 1.89
CA SER A 188 -6.67 18.51 0.49
C SER A 188 -5.20 18.92 0.36
N PRO A 189 -4.62 18.88 -0.85
CA PRO A 189 -3.27 19.32 -1.11
C PRO A 189 -2.93 20.68 -0.51
N ASP A 190 -1.71 20.80 0.00
CA ASP A 190 -1.19 21.98 0.68
C ASP A 190 -2.03 22.48 1.87
N TYR A 191 -2.88 21.60 2.44
CA TYR A 191 -3.77 21.93 3.55
C TYR A 191 -4.76 23.06 3.22
N GLN A 192 -5.20 23.17 1.96
CA GLN A 192 -6.11 24.23 1.52
C GLN A 192 -7.49 24.10 2.17
N ILE A 193 -8.03 22.89 2.16
CA ILE A 193 -9.31 22.47 2.73
C ILE A 193 -9.06 21.37 3.75
N PHE A 194 -9.73 21.47 4.89
CA PHE A 194 -9.81 20.44 5.93
C PHE A 194 -11.24 19.91 6.02
N GLY A 195 -11.43 18.68 6.48
CA GLY A 195 -12.72 18.12 6.81
C GLY A 195 -13.34 18.75 8.07
N PRO A 196 -14.65 18.57 8.30
CA PRO A 196 -15.40 19.35 9.28
C PRO A 196 -15.02 19.05 10.73
N GLN A 197 -14.49 17.86 10.99
CA GLN A 197 -14.06 17.45 12.32
C GLN A 197 -12.58 17.73 12.56
N TRP A 198 -11.87 18.30 11.56
CA TRP A 198 -10.52 18.76 11.77
C TRP A 198 -10.52 19.87 12.81
N GLN A 199 -10.15 19.53 14.04
CA GLN A 199 -10.00 20.54 15.08
C GLN A 199 -8.78 21.38 14.70
N GLY A 200 -8.90 22.71 14.67
CA GLY A 200 -7.81 23.60 14.23
C GLY A 200 -6.48 23.48 15.02
N ASN A 201 -6.48 22.69 16.11
CA ASN A 201 -5.31 22.32 16.92
C ASN A 201 -4.78 20.90 16.63
N LEU A 202 -5.38 20.13 15.73
CA LEU A 202 -4.76 18.95 15.15
C LEU A 202 -3.49 19.42 14.44
N LEU A 203 -2.37 19.15 15.09
CA LEU A 203 -1.09 19.40 14.50
C LEU A 203 -1.02 18.54 13.23
N LYS A 204 -0.40 19.08 12.18
CA LYS A 204 -0.03 18.31 10.96
C LYS A 204 0.89 17.12 11.28
N ASP A 205 1.30 17.01 12.54
CA ASP A 205 2.20 16.06 13.14
C ASP A 205 1.35 15.04 13.91
N PHE A 206 1.19 13.86 13.33
CA PHE A 206 0.46 12.74 13.91
C PHE A 206 1.38 12.04 14.91
N GLU A 207 0.93 11.89 16.15
CA GLU A 207 1.67 11.18 17.19
C GLU A 207 1.14 9.74 17.33
N TYR A 208 2.03 8.78 17.12
CA TYR A 208 1.79 7.36 17.33
C TYR A 208 2.56 6.94 18.58
N LEU A 209 1.86 6.57 19.66
CA LEU A 209 2.47 6.28 20.95
C LEU A 209 3.35 5.02 20.92
N ASN A 210 2.97 4.04 20.08
CA ASN A 210 3.60 2.73 19.99
C ASN A 210 3.60 1.96 21.32
N ASP A 211 2.67 2.24 22.24
CA ASP A 211 2.55 1.65 23.58
C ASP A 211 1.85 0.27 23.56
N GLN A 212 2.16 -0.51 22.54
CA GLN A 212 1.59 -1.83 22.27
C GLN A 212 2.70 -2.87 22.01
N PRO A 213 2.42 -4.17 22.18
CA PRO A 213 3.40 -5.22 21.92
C PRO A 213 3.93 -5.20 20.49
N ALA A 214 5.11 -5.82 20.27
CA ALA A 214 5.64 -6.02 18.93
C ALA A 214 4.61 -6.67 17.99
N GLY A 215 4.54 -6.16 16.75
CA GLY A 215 3.50 -6.55 15.81
C GLY A 215 3.64 -5.92 14.43
N SER A 216 2.97 -6.55 13.47
CA SER A 216 2.85 -6.06 12.09
C SER A 216 1.57 -5.23 11.96
N LEU A 217 1.73 -3.93 11.82
CA LEU A 217 0.69 -2.96 11.51
C LEU A 217 0.89 -2.50 10.06
N TRP A 218 -0.03 -1.65 9.59
CA TRP A 218 0.08 -1.01 8.29
C TRP A 218 -0.61 0.33 8.33
N TYR A 219 -0.13 1.27 7.53
CA TYR A 219 -0.73 2.59 7.40
C TYR A 219 -1.33 2.74 6.01
N HIS A 220 -2.47 3.43 5.91
CA HIS A 220 -3.15 3.63 4.64
C HIS A 220 -4.03 4.88 4.64
N ASP A 221 -4.41 5.36 3.45
CA ASP A 221 -5.40 6.44 3.37
C ASP A 221 -6.79 5.99 3.86
N HIS A 222 -7.53 6.92 4.46
CA HIS A 222 -8.84 6.69 5.08
C HIS A 222 -9.84 7.83 4.77
N ALA A 223 -9.63 8.58 3.69
CA ALA A 223 -10.46 9.75 3.36
C ALA A 223 -11.92 9.38 3.04
N LEU A 224 -12.84 10.14 3.63
CA LEU A 224 -14.29 9.89 3.55
C LEU A 224 -14.77 9.63 2.12
N GLY A 225 -15.38 8.45 1.94
CA GLY A 225 -16.02 8.03 0.69
C GLY A 225 -15.06 7.68 -0.46
N ILE A 226 -13.74 7.84 -0.29
CA ILE A 226 -12.74 7.56 -1.33
C ILE A 226 -11.56 6.68 -0.86
N THR A 227 -11.57 6.16 0.37
CA THR A 227 -10.60 5.17 0.88
C THR A 227 -10.32 4.05 -0.14
N ARG A 228 -11.37 3.45 -0.69
CA ARG A 228 -11.25 2.36 -1.68
C ARG A 228 -10.40 2.78 -2.89
N LEU A 229 -10.49 4.03 -3.31
CA LEU A 229 -9.83 4.55 -4.50
C LEU A 229 -8.39 4.97 -4.19
N ASN A 230 -8.16 5.69 -3.09
CA ASN A 230 -6.83 6.11 -2.68
C ASN A 230 -5.93 4.90 -2.32
N VAL A 231 -6.45 3.92 -1.59
CA VAL A 231 -5.72 2.68 -1.28
C VAL A 231 -5.46 1.85 -2.54
N TYR A 232 -6.45 1.75 -3.44
CA TYR A 232 -6.26 1.02 -4.71
C TYR A 232 -5.20 1.69 -5.60
N ALA A 233 -5.16 3.03 -5.61
CA ALA A 233 -4.17 3.82 -6.32
C ALA A 233 -2.75 3.68 -5.73
N GLY A 234 -2.59 3.22 -4.48
CA GLY A 234 -1.29 2.84 -3.91
C GLY A 234 -0.99 3.37 -2.51
N MET A 235 -1.93 4.08 -1.88
CA MET A 235 -1.73 4.74 -0.57
C MET A 235 -1.78 3.76 0.61
N ALA A 236 -0.80 2.86 0.71
CA ALA A 236 -0.62 1.95 1.83
C ALA A 236 0.85 1.55 2.01
N GLY A 237 1.28 1.25 3.24
CA GLY A 237 2.62 0.73 3.56
C GLY A 237 2.65 0.03 4.92
N PHE A 238 3.75 -0.68 5.22
CA PHE A 238 3.88 -1.42 6.47
C PHE A 238 4.36 -0.55 7.63
N TYR A 239 3.97 -0.95 8.84
CA TYR A 239 4.43 -0.35 10.09
C TYR A 239 4.73 -1.48 11.09
N PHE A 240 5.99 -1.72 11.40
CA PHE A 240 6.39 -2.75 12.37
C PHE A 240 6.74 -2.11 13.70
N VAL A 241 6.07 -2.54 14.77
CA VAL A 241 6.48 -2.28 16.14
C VAL A 241 7.39 -3.42 16.58
N ARG A 242 8.58 -3.11 17.07
CA ARG A 242 9.56 -4.04 17.65
C ARG A 242 9.67 -3.79 19.15
N ASP A 243 10.09 -4.77 19.92
CA ASP A 243 10.35 -4.61 21.35
C ASP A 243 11.67 -5.26 21.74
N ASP A 244 11.90 -5.48 23.04
CA ASP A 244 13.12 -6.11 23.54
C ASP A 244 13.14 -7.64 23.32
N VAL A 245 12.01 -8.24 22.92
CA VAL A 245 11.81 -9.68 22.72
C VAL A 245 11.78 -10.04 21.22
N ASP A 246 10.95 -9.37 20.42
CA ASP A 246 10.98 -9.39 18.96
C ASP A 246 11.60 -8.08 18.45
N THR A 247 12.93 -8.08 18.40
CA THR A 247 13.70 -6.89 18.00
C THR A 247 13.74 -6.71 16.48
N GLY A 248 13.38 -7.74 15.70
CA GLY A 248 13.56 -7.77 14.24
C GLY A 248 15.03 -7.88 13.78
N ASP A 249 15.96 -8.13 14.71
CA ASP A 249 17.39 -8.29 14.42
C ASP A 249 17.90 -9.69 14.79
N ALA A 250 19.11 -10.03 14.34
CA ALA A 250 19.69 -11.36 14.53
C ALA A 250 20.01 -11.71 15.99
N SER A 251 20.02 -10.72 16.89
CA SER A 251 20.21 -10.87 18.32
C SER A 251 18.90 -11.00 19.10
N ASN A 252 17.74 -11.00 18.44
CA ASN A 252 16.45 -11.13 19.13
C ASN A 252 16.42 -12.35 20.07
N PRO A 253 15.95 -12.21 21.33
CA PRO A 253 15.91 -13.30 22.30
C PRO A 253 15.09 -14.52 21.87
N LEU A 254 14.14 -14.37 20.95
CA LEU A 254 13.30 -15.46 20.45
C LEU A 254 14.05 -16.39 19.49
N GLY A 255 15.20 -15.97 18.95
CA GLY A 255 15.91 -16.70 17.90
C GLY A 255 15.12 -16.80 16.59
N LEU A 256 14.16 -15.89 16.36
CA LEU A 256 13.41 -15.83 15.11
C LEU A 256 14.32 -15.38 13.95
N PRO A 257 14.01 -15.78 12.70
CA PRO A 257 14.72 -15.26 11.54
C PRO A 257 14.65 -13.74 11.51
N ALA A 258 15.78 -13.08 11.29
CA ALA A 258 15.88 -11.65 11.01
C ALA A 258 16.38 -11.45 9.57
N PHE A 259 16.47 -10.20 9.11
CA PHE A 259 17.04 -9.90 7.78
C PHE A 259 18.37 -10.65 7.56
N PRO A 260 18.57 -11.36 6.42
CA PRO A 260 17.78 -11.32 5.19
C PRO A 260 16.64 -12.36 5.11
N TYR A 261 16.26 -13.01 6.21
CA TYR A 261 15.28 -14.10 6.24
C TYR A 261 13.88 -13.69 6.70
N GLU A 262 13.76 -12.57 7.42
CA GLU A 262 12.47 -11.93 7.69
C GLU A 262 12.07 -11.07 6.49
N LEU A 263 10.94 -11.41 5.87
CA LEU A 263 10.44 -10.78 4.65
C LEU A 263 8.99 -10.33 4.85
N ALA A 264 8.66 -9.14 4.35
CA ALA A 264 7.29 -8.62 4.36
C ALA A 264 6.78 -8.38 2.93
N PHE A 265 5.59 -8.91 2.65
CA PHE A 265 4.96 -8.85 1.32
C PHE A 265 3.52 -8.34 1.44
N ALA A 266 3.21 -7.26 0.74
CA ALA A 266 1.85 -6.79 0.57
C ALA A 266 1.21 -7.54 -0.61
N ILE A 267 0.02 -8.10 -0.40
CA ILE A 267 -0.76 -8.75 -1.45
C ILE A 267 -1.89 -7.80 -1.84
N GLN A 268 -1.93 -7.44 -3.12
CA GLN A 268 -2.87 -6.47 -3.67
C GLN A 268 -3.33 -6.95 -5.04
N ASP A 269 -4.59 -7.33 -5.14
CA ASP A 269 -5.22 -7.67 -6.42
C ASP A 269 -5.57 -6.39 -7.19
N ARG A 270 -5.28 -6.37 -8.49
CA ARG A 270 -5.50 -5.21 -9.35
C ARG A 270 -5.92 -5.65 -10.74
N MET A 271 -6.72 -4.80 -11.38
CA MET A 271 -7.00 -4.86 -12.81
C MET A 271 -6.25 -3.74 -13.51
N PHE A 272 -5.81 -4.01 -14.74
CA PHE A 272 -5.05 -3.05 -15.53
C PHE A 272 -5.63 -2.94 -16.92
N THR A 273 -5.55 -1.75 -17.50
CA THR A 273 -5.79 -1.54 -18.93
C THR A 273 -4.67 -2.18 -19.76
N ASP A 274 -4.89 -2.38 -21.06
CA ASP A 274 -3.85 -2.84 -22.00
C ASP A 274 -2.69 -1.83 -22.19
N ARG A 275 -2.81 -0.64 -21.58
CA ARG A 275 -1.81 0.42 -21.50
C ARG A 275 -1.06 0.46 -20.17
N GLY A 276 -1.47 -0.35 -19.20
CA GLY A 276 -0.82 -0.45 -17.89
C GLY A 276 -1.37 0.49 -16.82
N ASP A 277 -2.43 1.24 -17.12
CA ASP A 277 -3.14 2.05 -16.13
C ASP A 277 -3.95 1.16 -15.19
N LEU A 278 -4.15 1.58 -13.95
CA LEU A 278 -5.08 0.92 -13.03
C LEU A 278 -6.51 1.01 -13.56
N PHE A 279 -7.23 -0.11 -13.50
CA PHE A 279 -8.66 -0.18 -13.80
C PHE A 279 -9.43 -0.51 -12.53
N TYR A 280 -10.52 0.22 -12.28
CA TYR A 280 -11.42 -0.01 -11.15
C TYR A 280 -12.86 -0.01 -11.66
N SER A 281 -13.60 -1.07 -11.38
CA SER A 281 -14.98 -1.22 -11.83
C SER A 281 -15.87 -0.18 -11.17
N ALA A 282 -16.56 0.62 -11.98
CA ALA A 282 -17.38 1.74 -11.51
C ALA A 282 -18.69 1.91 -12.27
N PHE A 283 -18.85 1.28 -13.44
CA PHE A 283 -20.02 1.44 -14.30
C PHE A 283 -20.68 0.10 -14.64
N PRO A 284 -22.01 0.08 -14.87
CA PRO A 284 -22.69 -1.11 -15.38
C PRO A 284 -22.01 -1.65 -16.64
N GLY A 285 -21.72 -2.95 -16.64
CA GLY A 285 -20.97 -3.63 -17.70
C GLY A 285 -19.47 -3.74 -17.46
N ASP A 286 -18.92 -3.05 -16.44
CA ASP A 286 -17.55 -3.32 -15.99
C ASP A 286 -17.45 -4.72 -15.36
N PRO A 287 -16.30 -5.40 -15.46
CA PRO A 287 -16.08 -6.67 -14.81
C PRO A 287 -16.39 -6.63 -13.31
N PHE A 288 -17.11 -7.62 -12.80
CA PHE A 288 -17.50 -7.72 -11.39
C PHE A 288 -18.31 -6.53 -10.85
N TYR A 289 -18.81 -5.63 -11.71
CA TYR A 289 -19.66 -4.52 -11.25
C TYR A 289 -20.85 -5.03 -10.45
N ASP A 290 -21.52 -6.07 -10.94
CA ASP A 290 -22.67 -6.63 -10.25
C ASP A 290 -22.27 -7.27 -8.92
N ASP A 291 -21.16 -8.00 -8.87
CA ASP A 291 -20.70 -8.63 -7.63
C ASP A 291 -20.32 -7.61 -6.55
N PHE A 292 -19.70 -6.48 -6.94
CA PHE A 292 -19.20 -5.48 -5.98
C PHE A 292 -20.20 -4.38 -5.64
N ILE A 293 -21.13 -4.03 -6.55
CA ILE A 293 -21.97 -2.84 -6.42
C ILE A 293 -23.45 -3.19 -6.22
N THR A 294 -23.97 -4.21 -6.91
CA THR A 294 -25.42 -4.52 -6.88
C THR A 294 -25.75 -5.86 -6.21
N GLY A 295 -24.77 -6.72 -6.02
CA GLY A 295 -24.90 -8.13 -5.62
C GLY A 295 -25.06 -8.37 -4.11
N GLU A 296 -24.82 -7.36 -3.28
CA GLU A 296 -24.98 -7.43 -1.82
C GLU A 296 -26.44 -7.25 -1.35
N GLY A 297 -27.40 -7.22 -2.28
CA GLY A 297 -28.84 -7.21 -1.95
C GLY A 297 -29.34 -5.91 -1.32
N VAL A 298 -28.57 -4.83 -1.37
CA VAL A 298 -29.00 -3.49 -0.93
C VAL A 298 -29.51 -2.73 -2.16
N ILE A 299 -30.82 -2.81 -2.38
CA ILE A 299 -31.59 -1.92 -3.27
C ILE A 299 -32.38 -0.95 -2.39
#